data_AF-A0AAV3U4K3-F1
#
_entry.id   AF-A0AAV3U4K3-F1
#
_cell.length_a   1.000
_cell.length_b   1.000
_cell.length_c   1.000
_cell.angle_alpha   90.00
_cell.angle_beta   90.00
_cell.angle_gamma   90.00
#
_symmetry.space_group_name_H-M   'P 1'
#
loop_
_entity.id
_entity.type
_entity.pdbx_description
1 polymer ?
#
loop_
_entity_poly.entity_id
_entity_poly.type
_entity_poly.pdbx_seq_one_letter_code
_entity_poly.pdbx_strand_id
1 'polypeptide(L)'
;MNLDPGKDTVLSQPAYEYTHLLASLPRMPLTLQTACSPVSEITLRKRLSAINAIDQARLAQLRLLVDWQSIVSEKDKHSQLAVLSSLVQRVACGGLNLFITQVIDLRALVAALVARSQGNTLAGDWTPSQLRGVIHQHWQEPTFGLGRRYGWLEKAQQFILNQQFYSLEQLMMQQIWRGLSRLANGLQYDFTALAVYYLQWCIIDRWRSYQADAAMVVFESILDALPEPELSDVS
;
A
#
# COMPACT_ATOMS: atom_id res chain seq x y z
N MET A 1 43.76 34.59 -4.29
CA MET A 1 43.62 33.24 -4.85
C MET A 1 44.22 32.29 -3.82
N ASN A 2 43.39 31.77 -2.92
CA ASN A 2 43.80 30.79 -1.91
C ASN A 2 42.65 29.80 -1.82
N LEU A 3 42.91 28.58 -2.28
CA LEU A 3 42.00 27.45 -2.19
C LEU A 3 42.12 26.91 -0.76
N ASP A 4 41.02 26.99 -0.02
CA ASP A 4 40.87 26.43 1.32
C ASP A 4 40.50 24.94 1.19
N PRO A 5 41.39 23.99 1.57
CA PRO A 5 41.10 22.56 1.55
C PRO A 5 40.48 22.18 2.90
N GLY A 6 39.23 22.58 3.12
CA GLY A 6 38.59 22.43 4.44
C GLY A 6 37.08 22.19 4.39
N LYS A 7 36.53 21.79 3.24
CA LYS A 7 35.10 21.45 3.08
C LYS A 7 34.90 20.05 2.54
N ASP A 8 35.65 19.08 3.06
CA ASP A 8 35.15 17.71 3.07
C ASP A 8 34.05 17.64 4.11
N THR A 9 32.86 17.99 3.61
CA THR A 9 31.59 17.78 4.27
C THR A 9 31.52 16.30 4.59
N VAL A 10 31.74 15.96 5.86
CA VAL A 10 31.43 14.66 6.42
C VAL A 10 29.93 14.47 6.21
N LEU A 11 29.56 13.91 5.06
CA LEU A 11 28.24 13.35 4.84
C LEU A 11 28.07 12.33 5.96
N SER A 12 27.18 12.63 6.90
CA SER A 12 26.93 11.78 8.06
C SER A 12 26.75 10.35 7.57
N GLN A 13 27.52 9.39 8.10
CA GLN A 13 27.51 7.97 7.72
C GLN A 13 26.16 7.38 7.28
N PRO A 14 25.00 7.66 7.93
CA PRO A 14 23.69 7.18 7.46
C PRO A 14 23.30 7.69 6.05
N ALA A 15 23.65 8.93 5.67
CA ALA A 15 23.33 9.47 4.35
C ALA A 15 24.07 8.71 3.23
N TYR A 16 25.29 8.25 3.50
CA TYR A 16 26.07 7.46 2.53
C TYR A 16 25.51 6.04 2.37
N GLU A 17 25.08 5.41 3.47
CA GLU A 17 24.43 4.09 3.50
C GLU A 17 23.17 4.06 2.63
N TYR A 18 22.28 5.06 2.80
CA TYR A 18 21.07 5.19 1.99
C TYR A 18 21.35 5.50 0.52
N THR A 19 22.32 6.37 0.25
CA THR A 19 22.71 6.74 -1.12
C THR A 19 23.22 5.52 -1.89
N HIS A 20 24.16 4.77 -1.33
CA HIS A 20 24.72 3.59 -1.99
C HIS A 20 23.67 2.49 -2.19
N LEU A 21 22.81 2.27 -1.19
CA LEU A 21 21.72 1.30 -1.29
C LEU A 21 20.73 1.69 -2.39
N LEU A 22 20.21 2.92 -2.38
CA LEU A 22 19.24 3.41 -3.36
C LEU A 22 19.81 3.47 -4.78
N ALA A 23 21.10 3.82 -4.93
CA ALA A 23 21.77 3.79 -6.23
C ALA A 23 21.93 2.37 -6.79
N SER A 24 22.02 1.36 -5.93
CA SER A 24 22.10 -0.05 -6.35
C SER A 24 20.74 -0.65 -6.74
N LEU A 25 19.64 0.00 -6.35
CA LEU A 25 18.28 -0.48 -6.59
C LEU A 25 17.80 -0.06 -7.99
N PRO A 26 17.16 -0.97 -8.75
CA PRO A 26 16.61 -0.63 -10.05
C PRO A 26 15.48 0.39 -9.92
N ARG A 27 15.25 1.17 -10.97
CA ARG A 27 14.17 2.17 -10.96
C ARG A 27 12.81 1.51 -10.87
N MET A 28 11.94 2.07 -10.02
CA MET A 28 10.55 1.65 -9.96
C MET A 28 9.80 2.05 -11.24
N PRO A 29 8.82 1.23 -11.68
CA PRO A 29 7.96 1.58 -12.80
C PRO A 29 7.13 2.82 -12.46
N LEU A 30 6.71 3.58 -13.48
CA LEU A 30 5.90 4.79 -13.25
C LEU A 30 4.43 4.45 -12.93
N THR A 31 3.93 3.34 -13.47
CA THR A 31 2.55 2.89 -13.27
C THR A 31 2.50 1.49 -12.69
N LEU A 32 1.51 1.25 -11.83
CA LEU A 32 1.30 -0.06 -11.21
C LEU A 32 0.87 -1.13 -12.24
N GLN A 33 0.15 -0.73 -13.30
CA GLN A 33 -0.38 -1.65 -14.30
C GLN A 33 0.69 -2.28 -15.17
N THR A 34 1.77 -1.54 -15.45
CA THR A 34 2.94 -2.03 -16.19
C THR A 34 4.03 -2.52 -15.25
N ALA A 35 3.73 -2.67 -13.95
CA ALA A 35 4.77 -2.93 -12.96
C ALA A 35 5.19 -4.40 -12.98
N CYS A 36 6.44 -4.61 -13.40
CA CYS A 36 7.17 -5.81 -13.05
C CYS A 36 7.97 -5.55 -11.77
N SER A 37 7.90 -6.45 -10.78
CA SER A 37 8.80 -6.45 -9.62
C SER A 37 10.23 -6.42 -10.15
N PRO A 38 10.98 -5.34 -9.87
CA PRO A 38 12.25 -5.11 -10.52
C PRO A 38 13.37 -5.95 -9.87
N VAL A 39 13.10 -6.53 -8.70
CA VAL A 39 14.00 -7.40 -7.92
C VAL A 39 13.17 -8.44 -7.18
N SER A 40 13.68 -9.67 -7.05
CA SER A 40 13.04 -10.70 -6.21
C SER A 40 13.04 -10.31 -4.73
N GLU A 41 12.09 -10.84 -3.94
CA GLU A 41 12.00 -10.58 -2.50
C GLU A 41 13.32 -10.92 -1.78
N ILE A 42 13.92 -12.07 -2.12
CA ILE A 42 15.16 -12.55 -1.53
C ILE A 42 16.29 -11.53 -1.77
N THR A 43 16.43 -11.05 -3.00
CA THR A 43 17.49 -10.08 -3.33
C THR A 43 17.21 -8.73 -2.67
N LEU A 44 15.96 -8.28 -2.58
CA LEU A 44 15.63 -7.05 -1.86
C LEU A 44 15.95 -7.18 -0.36
N ARG A 45 15.54 -8.27 0.29
CA ARG A 45 15.85 -8.53 1.71
C ARG A 45 17.34 -8.56 1.99
N LYS A 46 18.14 -9.20 1.11
CA LYS A 46 19.60 -9.22 1.22
C LYS A 46 20.22 -7.83 1.10
N ARG A 47 19.63 -6.93 0.29
CA ARG A 47 20.11 -5.54 0.18
C ARG A 47 19.68 -4.72 1.39
N LEU A 48 18.46 -4.92 1.89
CA LEU A 48 17.95 -4.29 3.11
C LEU A 48 18.64 -4.79 4.39
N SER A 49 19.32 -5.94 4.40
CA SER A 49 20.08 -6.36 5.58
C SER A 49 21.31 -5.47 5.85
N ALA A 50 21.70 -4.64 4.89
CA ALA A 50 22.78 -3.67 5.03
C ALA A 50 22.39 -2.44 5.88
N ILE A 51 21.08 -2.20 6.08
CA ILE A 51 20.64 -1.09 6.93
C ILE A 51 20.59 -1.46 8.41
N ASN A 52 20.71 -0.46 9.27
CA ASN A 52 20.63 -0.68 10.72
C ASN A 52 19.28 -1.32 11.15
N ALA A 53 19.30 -2.04 12.28
CA ALA A 53 18.14 -2.80 12.77
C ALA A 53 16.92 -1.93 13.13
N ILE A 54 17.13 -0.66 13.52
CA ILE A 54 16.05 0.26 13.85
C ILE A 54 15.24 0.59 12.60
N ASP A 55 15.93 0.90 11.51
CA ASP A 55 15.30 1.25 10.24
C ASP A 55 14.69 0.02 9.54
N GLN A 56 15.27 -1.18 9.72
CA GLN A 56 14.61 -2.43 9.32
C GLN A 56 13.27 -2.65 10.04
N ALA A 57 13.25 -2.43 11.37
CA ALA A 57 12.03 -2.56 12.16
C ALA A 57 10.97 -1.52 11.73
N ARG A 58 11.39 -0.29 11.40
CA ARG A 58 10.49 0.75 10.87
C ARG A 58 9.91 0.36 9.52
N LEU A 59 10.71 -0.19 8.59
CA LEU A 59 10.20 -0.68 7.30
C LEU A 59 9.18 -1.80 7.49
N ALA A 60 9.44 -2.75 8.41
CA ALA A 60 8.49 -3.82 8.71
C ALA A 60 7.16 -3.28 9.25
N GLN A 61 7.19 -2.25 10.11
CA GLN A 61 5.98 -1.58 10.59
C GLN A 61 5.25 -0.84 9.46
N LEU A 62 5.99 -0.15 8.58
CA LEU A 62 5.41 0.56 7.43
C LEU A 62 4.72 -0.38 6.43
N ARG A 63 5.21 -1.61 6.26
CA ARG A 63 4.58 -2.63 5.40
C ARG A 63 3.11 -2.86 5.75
N LEU A 64 2.75 -2.74 7.03
CA LEU A 64 1.36 -2.94 7.49
C LEU A 64 0.38 -1.91 6.92
N LEU A 65 0.87 -0.74 6.48
CA LEU A 65 0.04 0.26 5.82
C LEU A 65 -0.50 -0.23 4.48
N VAL A 66 0.30 -1.03 3.76
CA VAL A 66 -0.04 -1.55 2.43
C VAL A 66 -0.60 -2.97 2.46
N ASP A 67 -0.65 -3.59 3.64
CA ASP A 67 -1.29 -4.89 3.84
C ASP A 67 -2.78 -4.71 4.17
N TRP A 68 -3.63 -5.09 3.21
CA TRP A 68 -5.08 -4.86 3.23
C TRP A 68 -5.91 -6.08 3.66
N GLN A 69 -5.35 -7.30 3.58
CA GLN A 69 -6.04 -8.56 3.96
C GLN A 69 -6.54 -8.55 5.41
N SER A 70 -5.95 -7.70 6.24
CA SER A 70 -6.18 -7.60 7.67
C SER A 70 -7.46 -6.83 8.05
N ILE A 71 -7.99 -5.95 7.20
CA ILE A 71 -9.18 -5.12 7.52
C ILE A 71 -10.49 -5.88 7.39
N VAL A 72 -10.52 -6.85 6.48
CA VAL A 72 -11.69 -7.71 6.27
C VAL A 72 -11.76 -8.80 7.35
N SER A 73 -10.64 -9.14 7.98
CA SER A 73 -10.58 -10.14 9.05
C SER A 73 -10.93 -9.54 10.41
N GLU A 74 -12.11 -9.87 10.92
CA GLU A 74 -12.63 -9.40 12.20
C GLU A 74 -11.80 -9.83 13.41
N LYS A 75 -11.02 -10.92 13.28
CA LYS A 75 -10.26 -11.55 14.36
C LYS A 75 -9.11 -10.71 14.92
N ASP A 76 -8.72 -9.59 14.28
CA ASP A 76 -7.51 -8.85 14.67
C ASP A 76 -7.67 -7.31 14.64
N LYS A 77 -8.91 -6.81 14.74
CA LYS A 77 -9.23 -5.37 14.67
C LYS A 77 -8.52 -4.53 15.75
N HIS A 78 -8.48 -5.00 17.00
CA HIS A 78 -7.87 -4.24 18.11
C HIS A 78 -6.35 -4.15 18.01
N SER A 79 -5.67 -5.24 17.65
CA SER A 79 -4.21 -5.23 17.49
C SER A 79 -3.80 -4.34 16.32
N GLN A 80 -4.56 -4.37 15.21
CA GLN A 80 -4.30 -3.51 14.06
C GLN A 80 -4.53 -2.04 14.36
N LEU A 81 -5.57 -1.69 15.13
CA LEU A 81 -5.83 -0.31 15.54
C LEU A 81 -4.72 0.23 16.44
N ALA A 82 -4.21 -0.59 17.36
CA ALA A 82 -3.06 -0.22 18.19
C ALA A 82 -1.82 0.02 17.32
N VAL A 83 -1.56 -0.85 16.34
CA VAL A 83 -0.42 -0.69 15.43
C VAL A 83 -0.58 0.55 14.53
N LEU A 84 -1.72 0.78 13.90
CA LEU A 84 -1.98 1.97 13.08
C LEU A 84 -1.85 3.26 13.89
N SER A 85 -2.41 3.29 15.11
CA SER A 85 -2.28 4.44 16.01
C SER A 85 -0.83 4.70 16.38
N SER A 86 -0.08 3.64 16.66
CA SER A 86 1.34 3.73 16.98
C SER A 86 2.20 4.17 15.79
N LEU A 87 1.80 3.87 14.55
CA LEU A 87 2.48 4.32 13.34
C LEU A 87 2.36 5.84 13.17
N VAL A 88 1.16 6.40 13.41
CA VAL A 88 0.92 7.84 13.42
C VAL A 88 1.79 8.55 14.45
N GLN A 89 1.97 7.94 15.64
CA GLN A 89 2.75 8.54 16.71
C GLN A 89 4.27 8.38 16.53
N ARG A 90 4.73 7.25 15.96
CA ARG A 90 6.15 6.89 15.96
C ARG A 90 6.89 7.23 14.66
N VAL A 91 6.20 7.27 13.52
CA VAL A 91 6.86 7.49 12.22
C VAL A 91 6.84 8.99 11.86
N ALA A 92 7.37 9.83 12.75
CA ALA A 92 7.44 11.28 12.56
C ALA A 92 8.60 11.72 11.64
N CYS A 93 8.87 10.99 10.55
CA CYS A 93 9.86 11.39 9.55
C CYS A 93 9.15 12.27 8.50
N GLY A 94 9.61 13.51 8.35
CA GLY A 94 8.86 14.65 7.81
C GLY A 94 8.19 14.51 6.43
N GLY A 95 8.51 13.50 5.62
CA GLY A 95 7.84 13.21 4.35
C GLY A 95 6.76 12.11 4.42
N LEU A 96 6.88 11.12 5.32
CA LEU A 96 5.96 9.97 5.34
C LEU A 96 4.65 10.25 6.07
N ASN A 97 4.64 11.17 7.04
CA ASN A 97 3.46 11.47 7.86
C ASN A 97 2.21 11.74 7.02
N LEU A 98 2.33 12.61 6.01
CA LEU A 98 1.20 12.94 5.14
C LEU A 98 0.66 11.69 4.41
N PHE A 99 1.53 10.82 3.95
CA PHE A 99 1.14 9.57 3.30
C PHE A 99 0.51 8.58 4.28
N ILE A 100 1.07 8.44 5.48
CA ILE A 100 0.51 7.59 6.54
C ILE A 100 -0.91 8.03 6.87
N THR A 101 -1.12 9.34 7.07
CA THR A 101 -2.47 9.90 7.27
C THR A 101 -3.39 9.62 6.08
N GLN A 102 -2.92 9.78 4.84
CA GLN A 102 -3.70 9.45 3.65
C GLN A 102 -4.12 7.98 3.59
N VAL A 103 -3.23 7.05 3.95
CA VAL A 103 -3.55 5.61 3.99
C VAL A 103 -4.55 5.30 5.10
N ILE A 104 -4.41 5.94 6.27
CA ILE A 104 -5.35 5.77 7.39
C ILE A 104 -6.74 6.32 7.05
N ASP A 105 -6.80 7.48 6.40
CA ASP A 105 -8.05 8.06 5.91
C ASP A 105 -8.71 7.15 4.86
N LEU A 106 -7.92 6.63 3.92
CA LEU A 106 -8.36 5.64 2.94
C LEU A 106 -8.95 4.39 3.63
N ARG A 107 -8.24 3.84 4.63
CA ARG A 107 -8.70 2.70 5.45
C ARG A 107 -10.02 3.02 6.15
N ALA A 108 -10.12 4.18 6.79
CA ALA A 108 -11.28 4.61 7.54
C ALA A 108 -12.52 4.77 6.64
N LEU A 109 -12.36 5.39 5.48
CA LEU A 109 -13.45 5.60 4.52
C LEU A 109 -14.00 4.28 3.99
N VAL A 110 -13.13 3.32 3.64
CA VAL A 110 -13.58 2.02 3.15
C VAL A 110 -14.21 1.19 4.26
N ALA A 111 -13.63 1.16 5.46
CA ALA A 111 -14.23 0.49 6.61
C ALA A 111 -15.63 1.03 6.93
N ALA A 112 -15.82 2.35 6.85
CA ALA A 112 -17.12 2.99 7.01
C ALA A 112 -18.12 2.61 5.91
N LEU A 113 -17.70 2.58 4.64
CA LEU A 113 -18.56 2.15 3.53
C LEU A 113 -19.01 0.68 3.70
N VAL A 114 -18.09 -0.21 4.09
CA VAL A 114 -18.38 -1.63 4.32
C VAL A 114 -19.31 -1.83 5.52
N ALA A 115 -19.05 -1.16 6.64
CA ALA A 115 -19.92 -1.23 7.81
C ALA A 115 -21.35 -0.77 7.45
N ARG A 116 -21.47 0.34 6.72
CA ARG A 116 -22.77 0.85 6.27
C ARG A 116 -23.50 -0.12 5.33
N SER A 117 -22.80 -0.75 4.37
CA SER A 117 -23.43 -1.73 3.48
C SER A 117 -23.93 -2.98 4.20
N GLN A 118 -23.35 -3.28 5.37
CA GLN A 118 -23.77 -4.39 6.23
C GLN A 118 -24.84 -3.98 7.25
N GLY A 119 -25.30 -2.73 7.27
CA GLY A 119 -26.22 -2.22 8.28
C GLY A 119 -25.59 -2.02 9.67
N ASN A 120 -24.27 -2.09 9.77
CA ASN A 120 -23.52 -1.92 11.02
C ASN A 120 -23.23 -0.44 11.28
N THR A 121 -23.24 -0.06 12.55
CA THR A 121 -22.76 1.26 13.00
C THR A 121 -21.35 1.13 13.58
N LEU A 122 -20.51 2.13 13.33
CA LEU A 122 -19.16 2.19 13.89
C LEU A 122 -19.16 2.99 15.20
N ALA A 123 -18.99 2.31 16.32
CA ALA A 123 -18.91 2.91 17.65
C ALA A 123 -17.47 2.90 18.20
N GLY A 124 -17.16 3.83 19.11
CA GLY A 124 -15.88 3.90 19.81
C GLY A 124 -14.69 4.30 18.93
N ASP A 125 -13.49 3.89 19.35
CA ASP A 125 -12.22 4.21 18.68
C ASP A 125 -11.88 3.19 17.57
N TRP A 126 -12.74 3.13 16.55
CA TRP A 126 -12.59 2.18 15.44
C TRP A 126 -11.57 2.61 14.38
N THR A 127 -11.04 3.83 14.45
CA THR A 127 -9.98 4.33 13.57
C THR A 127 -9.24 5.51 14.20
N PRO A 128 -7.91 5.65 13.98
CA PRO A 128 -7.15 6.85 14.33
C PRO A 128 -7.31 8.00 13.30
N SER A 129 -8.11 7.83 12.25
CA SER A 129 -8.32 8.88 11.23
C SER A 129 -9.01 10.12 11.81
N GLN A 130 -8.55 11.30 11.37
CA GLN A 130 -9.19 12.58 11.67
C GLN A 130 -10.57 12.72 11.01
N LEU A 131 -10.87 11.93 9.96
CA LEU A 131 -12.16 11.93 9.28
C LEU A 131 -13.27 11.26 10.09
N ARG A 132 -12.96 10.61 11.21
CA ARG A 132 -13.94 9.90 12.04
C ARG A 132 -15.17 10.75 12.39
N GLY A 133 -14.94 12.00 12.80
CA GLY A 133 -16.04 12.93 13.14
C GLY A 133 -16.92 13.26 11.93
N VAL A 134 -16.29 13.54 10.78
CA VAL A 134 -16.99 13.85 9.52
C VAL A 134 -17.81 12.65 9.05
N ILE A 135 -17.24 11.44 9.08
CA ILE A 135 -17.92 10.20 8.70
C ILE A 135 -19.17 9.97 9.57
N HIS A 136 -19.05 10.19 10.88
CA HIS A 136 -20.17 10.03 11.80
C HIS A 136 -21.26 11.08 11.56
N GLN A 137 -20.88 12.34 11.36
CA GLN A 137 -21.83 13.43 11.12
C GLN A 137 -22.61 13.24 9.81
N HIS A 138 -21.94 12.78 8.75
CA HIS A 138 -22.52 12.62 7.41
C HIS A 138 -22.82 11.14 7.09
N TRP A 139 -23.09 10.31 8.09
CA TRP A 139 -23.25 8.85 7.92
C TRP A 139 -24.29 8.45 6.86
N GLN A 140 -25.39 9.20 6.78
CA GLN A 140 -26.50 8.95 5.86
C GLN A 140 -26.26 9.50 4.45
N GLU A 141 -25.25 10.35 4.25
CA GLU A 141 -24.95 10.94 2.95
C GLU A 141 -24.14 9.96 2.08
N PRO A 142 -24.39 9.90 0.76
CA PRO A 142 -23.51 9.18 -0.17
C PRO A 142 -22.05 9.63 0.01
N THR A 143 -21.11 8.68 0.04
CA THR A 143 -19.68 8.97 0.28
C THR A 143 -19.36 9.83 1.51
N PHE A 144 -20.27 9.94 2.50
CA PHE A 144 -20.14 10.81 3.68
C PHE A 144 -19.96 12.30 3.35
N GLY A 145 -20.51 12.75 2.21
CA GLY A 145 -20.32 14.13 1.72
C GLY A 145 -18.91 14.41 1.18
N LEU A 146 -18.04 13.39 1.12
CA LEU A 146 -16.62 13.54 0.79
C LEU A 146 -16.27 13.20 -0.68
N GLY A 147 -17.25 12.84 -1.51
CA GLY A 147 -17.04 12.45 -2.90
C GLY A 147 -16.29 13.47 -3.76
N ARG A 148 -16.53 14.78 -3.56
CA ARG A 148 -15.79 15.84 -4.28
C ARG A 148 -14.29 15.84 -3.95
N ARG A 149 -13.93 15.58 -2.69
CA ARG A 149 -12.54 15.54 -2.23
C ARG A 149 -11.87 14.21 -2.61
N TYR A 150 -12.62 13.13 -2.55
CA TYR A 150 -12.15 11.78 -2.83
C TYR A 150 -12.99 11.16 -3.95
N GLY A 151 -12.73 11.56 -5.20
CA GLY A 151 -13.51 11.11 -6.36
C GLY A 151 -13.51 9.59 -6.62
N TRP A 152 -12.64 8.83 -5.94
CA TRP A 152 -12.65 7.37 -5.98
C TRP A 152 -13.73 6.74 -5.08
N LEU A 153 -14.35 7.49 -4.15
CA LEU A 153 -15.31 6.95 -3.17
C LEU A 153 -16.58 6.43 -3.83
N GLU A 154 -17.08 7.09 -4.87
CA GLU A 154 -18.27 6.63 -5.59
C GLU A 154 -18.04 5.25 -6.20
N LYS A 155 -16.86 5.06 -6.82
CA LYS A 155 -16.45 3.76 -7.38
C LYS A 155 -16.25 2.70 -6.30
N ALA A 156 -15.65 3.06 -5.16
CA ALA A 156 -15.53 2.15 -4.03
C ALA A 156 -16.89 1.70 -3.48
N GLN A 157 -17.83 2.64 -3.36
CA GLN A 157 -19.20 2.34 -2.94
C GLN A 157 -19.89 1.38 -3.92
N GLN A 158 -19.75 1.58 -5.23
CA GLN A 158 -20.28 0.67 -6.24
C GLN A 158 -19.68 -0.74 -6.12
N PHE A 159 -18.37 -0.85 -5.94
CA PHE A 159 -17.71 -2.15 -5.74
C PHE A 159 -18.21 -2.88 -4.49
N ILE A 160 -18.44 -2.16 -3.39
CA ILE A 160 -18.97 -2.75 -2.16
C ILE A 160 -20.41 -3.25 -2.36
N LEU A 161 -21.27 -2.42 -2.98
CA LEU A 161 -22.67 -2.80 -3.25
C LEU A 161 -22.79 -4.02 -4.17
N ASN A 162 -21.89 -4.13 -5.15
CA ASN A 162 -21.84 -5.24 -6.10
C ASN A 162 -21.02 -6.44 -5.60
N GLN A 163 -20.53 -6.42 -4.35
CA GLN A 163 -19.66 -7.46 -3.77
C GLN A 163 -18.37 -7.73 -4.57
N GLN A 164 -17.88 -6.72 -5.30
CA GLN A 164 -16.67 -6.79 -6.11
C GLN A 164 -15.43 -6.46 -5.27
N PHE A 165 -15.16 -7.27 -4.23
CA PHE A 165 -14.09 -7.03 -3.25
C PHE A 165 -12.69 -7.00 -3.87
N TYR A 166 -12.44 -7.81 -4.90
CA TYR A 166 -11.19 -7.77 -5.65
C TYR A 166 -10.97 -6.42 -6.35
N SER A 167 -12.01 -5.90 -7.00
CA SER A 167 -11.95 -4.59 -7.66
C SER A 167 -11.80 -3.44 -6.66
N LEU A 168 -12.43 -3.56 -5.48
CA LEU A 168 -12.21 -2.65 -4.37
C LEU A 168 -10.74 -2.66 -3.95
N GLU A 169 -10.15 -3.82 -3.67
CA GLU A 169 -8.75 -3.92 -3.27
C GLU A 169 -7.80 -3.32 -4.32
N GLN A 170 -8.02 -3.61 -5.60
CA GLN A 170 -7.25 -3.02 -6.69
C GLN A 170 -7.34 -1.48 -6.71
N LEU A 171 -8.54 -0.92 -6.52
CA LEU A 171 -8.74 0.52 -6.44
C LEU A 171 -7.94 1.15 -5.29
N MET A 172 -7.90 0.46 -4.15
CA MET A 172 -7.16 0.93 -2.98
C MET A 172 -5.66 0.89 -3.20
N MET A 173 -5.13 -0.22 -3.72
CA MET A 173 -3.71 -0.32 -4.10
C MET A 173 -3.30 0.78 -5.07
N GLN A 174 -4.16 1.13 -6.03
CA GLN A 174 -3.93 2.26 -6.93
C GLN A 174 -3.88 3.61 -6.21
N GLN A 175 -4.75 3.86 -5.22
CA GLN A 175 -4.69 5.10 -4.44
C GLN A 175 -3.39 5.20 -3.62
N ILE A 176 -2.99 4.10 -2.98
CA ILE A 176 -1.74 4.03 -2.22
C ILE A 176 -0.54 4.25 -3.15
N TRP A 177 -0.51 3.56 -4.30
CA TRP A 177 0.54 3.73 -5.30
C TRP A 177 0.68 5.19 -5.77
N ARG A 178 -0.45 5.86 -6.05
CA ARG A 178 -0.45 7.29 -6.41
C ARG A 178 0.10 8.17 -5.30
N GLY A 179 -0.21 7.85 -4.04
CA GLY A 179 0.37 8.54 -2.87
C GLY A 179 1.89 8.41 -2.81
N LEU A 180 2.40 7.18 -2.91
CA LEU A 180 3.84 6.90 -2.91
C LEU A 180 4.55 7.55 -4.11
N SER A 181 3.94 7.50 -5.30
CA SER A 181 4.53 8.08 -6.51
C SER A 181 4.65 9.61 -6.41
N ARG A 182 3.69 10.28 -5.75
CA ARG A 182 3.82 11.72 -5.45
C ARG A 182 4.94 12.01 -4.47
N LEU A 183 5.10 11.17 -3.45
CA LEU A 183 6.21 11.32 -2.49
C LEU A 183 7.56 11.08 -3.14
N ALA A 184 7.68 10.13 -4.07
CA ALA A 184 8.93 9.80 -4.74
C ALA A 184 9.55 11.00 -5.50
N ASN A 185 8.72 11.97 -5.93
CA ASN A 185 9.17 13.16 -6.61
C ASN A 185 9.77 14.17 -5.60
N GLY A 186 11.10 14.28 -5.58
CA GLY A 186 11.82 15.27 -4.77
C GLY A 186 12.45 14.73 -3.48
N LEU A 187 12.48 13.41 -3.29
CA LEU A 187 13.20 12.82 -2.15
C LEU A 187 14.71 12.90 -2.37
N GLN A 188 15.41 13.35 -1.33
CA GLN A 188 16.85 13.13 -1.21
C GLN A 188 17.10 11.66 -0.85
N TYR A 189 18.34 11.17 -1.00
CA TYR A 189 18.72 9.80 -0.67
C TYR A 189 18.74 9.57 0.85
N ASP A 190 17.55 9.55 1.46
CA ASP A 190 17.32 9.40 2.90
C ASP A 190 16.47 8.15 3.19
N PHE A 191 16.16 7.93 4.47
CA PHE A 191 15.27 6.84 4.88
C PHE A 191 13.88 6.95 4.22
N THR A 192 13.38 8.16 3.97
CA THR A 192 12.07 8.38 3.33
C THR A 192 12.07 7.79 1.91
N ALA A 193 13.12 8.03 1.12
CA ALA A 193 13.28 7.44 -0.20
C ALA A 193 13.33 5.91 -0.15
N LEU A 194 14.05 5.34 0.82
CA LEU A 194 14.10 3.89 1.02
C LEU A 194 12.73 3.32 1.38
N ALA A 195 12.01 3.96 2.29
CA ALA A 195 10.68 3.55 2.70
C ALA A 195 9.68 3.61 1.54
N VAL A 196 9.69 4.69 0.75
CA VAL A 196 8.83 4.81 -0.43
C VAL A 196 9.14 3.71 -1.44
N TYR A 197 10.42 3.46 -1.73
CA TYR A 197 10.84 2.38 -2.62
C TYR A 197 10.34 1.02 -2.10
N TYR A 198 10.57 0.73 -0.82
CA TYR A 198 10.16 -0.53 -0.21
C TYR A 198 8.64 -0.74 -0.26
N LEU A 199 7.85 0.29 0.05
CA LEU A 199 6.39 0.21 0.01
C LEU A 199 5.87 0.05 -1.42
N GLN A 200 6.47 0.72 -2.40
CA GLN A 200 6.17 0.50 -3.82
C GLN A 200 6.45 -0.95 -4.22
N TRP A 201 7.59 -1.50 -3.79
CA TRP A 201 7.93 -2.90 -4.04
C TRP A 201 6.87 -3.84 -3.45
N CYS A 202 6.47 -3.64 -2.19
CA CYS A 202 5.44 -4.46 -1.54
C CYS A 202 4.09 -4.42 -2.29
N ILE A 203 3.70 -3.26 -2.83
CA ILE A 203 2.48 -3.14 -3.62
C ILE A 203 2.59 -3.91 -4.94
N ILE A 204 3.74 -3.83 -5.63
CA ILE A 204 3.96 -4.57 -6.89
C ILE A 204 3.95 -6.08 -6.64
N ASP A 205 4.65 -6.52 -5.61
CA ASP A 205 4.73 -7.92 -5.22
C ASP A 205 3.32 -8.49 -4.98
N ARG A 206 2.51 -7.78 -4.19
CA ARG A 206 1.10 -8.15 -3.96
C ARG A 206 0.24 -8.09 -5.21
N TRP A 207 0.43 -7.05 -6.05
CA TRP A 207 -0.34 -6.89 -7.29
C TRP A 207 -0.11 -8.07 -8.25
N ARG A 208 1.11 -8.62 -8.26
CA ARG A 208 1.45 -9.82 -9.04
C ARG A 208 0.78 -11.07 -8.51
N SER A 209 0.76 -11.29 -7.20
CA SER A 209 0.04 -12.43 -6.61
C SER A 209 -1.42 -12.44 -7.08
N TYR A 210 -2.07 -11.29 -7.07
CA TYR A 210 -3.44 -11.15 -7.56
C TYR A 210 -3.65 -11.36 -9.05
N GLN A 211 -2.66 -11.05 -9.89
CA GLN A 211 -2.72 -11.36 -11.31
C GLN A 211 -2.50 -12.85 -11.58
N ALA A 212 -1.64 -13.50 -10.79
CA ALA A 212 -1.44 -14.95 -10.88
C ALA A 212 -2.70 -15.72 -10.48
N ASP A 213 -3.34 -15.33 -9.38
CA ASP A 213 -4.60 -15.94 -8.92
C ASP A 213 -5.71 -15.73 -9.96
N ALA A 214 -5.85 -14.52 -10.49
CA ALA A 214 -6.84 -14.22 -11.53
C ALA A 214 -6.57 -14.98 -12.84
N ALA A 215 -5.30 -15.13 -13.23
CA ALA A 215 -4.93 -15.91 -14.40
C ALA A 215 -5.23 -17.41 -14.22
N MET A 216 -5.08 -17.94 -13.00
CA MET A 216 -5.42 -19.33 -12.70
C MET A 216 -6.92 -19.59 -12.87
N VAL A 217 -7.78 -18.71 -12.34
CA VAL A 217 -9.24 -18.84 -12.49
C VAL A 217 -9.66 -18.79 -13.97
N VAL A 218 -9.05 -17.92 -14.77
CA VAL A 218 -9.32 -17.85 -16.21
C VAL A 218 -8.84 -19.13 -16.92
N PHE A 219 -7.68 -19.66 -16.54
CA PHE A 219 -7.15 -20.89 -17.10
C PHE A 219 -8.02 -22.11 -16.76
N GLU A 220 -8.46 -22.24 -15.51
CA GLU A 220 -9.41 -23.27 -15.07
C GLU A 220 -10.73 -23.15 -15.84
N SER A 221 -11.27 -21.93 -15.98
CA SER A 221 -12.47 -21.70 -16.79
C SER A 221 -12.31 -22.06 -18.27
N ILE A 222 -11.10 -21.92 -18.82
CA ILE A 222 -10.80 -22.35 -20.19
C ILE A 222 -10.71 -23.87 -20.25
N LEU A 223 -10.04 -24.52 -19.29
CA LEU A 223 -9.94 -25.98 -19.20
C LEU A 223 -11.32 -26.63 -19.05
N ASP A 224 -12.19 -26.08 -18.22
CA ASP A 224 -13.56 -26.57 -18.02
C ASP A 224 -14.45 -26.34 -19.26
N ALA A 225 -14.11 -25.35 -20.09
CA ALA A 225 -14.80 -25.07 -21.35
C ALA A 225 -14.24 -25.88 -22.54
N LEU A 226 -13.15 -26.65 -22.35
CA LEU A 226 -12.67 -27.55 -23.39
C LEU A 226 -13.55 -28.81 -23.41
N PRO A 227 -14.16 -29.16 -24.55
CA PRO A 227 -14.86 -30.43 -24.68
C PRO A 227 -13.86 -31.59 -24.49
N GLU A 228 -14.29 -32.65 -23.79
CA GLU A 228 -13.48 -33.87 -23.66
C GLU A 228 -13.06 -34.36 -25.04
N PRO A 229 -11.81 -34.85 -25.20
CA PRO A 229 -11.38 -35.39 -26.47
C PRO A 229 -12.32 -36.54 -26.83
N GLU A 230 -13.07 -36.40 -27.92
CA GLU A 230 -13.74 -37.52 -28.56
C GLU A 230 -12.65 -38.53 -28.94
N LEU A 231 -12.44 -39.52 -28.07
CA LEU A 231 -11.76 -40.75 -28.41
C LEU A 231 -12.68 -41.44 -29.42
N SER A 232 -12.54 -41.04 -30.69
CA SER A 232 -13.08 -41.78 -31.81
C SER A 232 -12.44 -43.16 -31.78
N ASP A 233 -13.22 -44.16 -31.38
CA ASP A 233 -12.94 -45.57 -31.57
C ASP A 233 -12.54 -45.79 -33.04
N VAL A 234 -11.24 -45.96 -33.28
CA VAL A 234 -10.74 -46.46 -34.55
C VAL A 234 -10.99 -47.96 -34.53
N SER A 235 -12.07 -48.36 -35.19
CA SER A 235 -12.39 -49.75 -35.54
C SER A 235 -11.34 -50.37 -36.46
#